data_AF-A0A180G5J6-F1
#
_entry.id   AF-A0A180G5J6-F1
#
_cell.length_a   1.000
_cell.length_b   1.000
_cell.length_c   1.000
_cell.angle_alpha   90.00
_cell.angle_beta   90.00
_cell.angle_gamma   90.00
#
_symmetry.space_group_name_H-M   'P 1'
#
loop_
_entity.id
_entity.type
_entity.pdbx_description
1 polymer ?
#
loop_
_entity_poly.entity_id
_entity_poly.type
_entity_poly.pdbx_seq_one_letter_code
_entity_poly.pdbx_strand_id
1 'polypeptide(L)'
;MVVSKDSILRWKKSYQHTRNFVRDPALYTKQGRPLAFSREEAEFVLAALEAEPTLYLDEIQAMNGTQHPISTIQAKLKFRLLMKKKTARTVNPNQCPKAWANYVAHMGNYPAEFLVFVGGYIAQDTLTRKSLGTTRPPHSTHP
;
A
#
# COMPACT_ATOMS: atom_id res chain seq x y z
N MET A 1 -32.01 20.40 -8.90
CA MET A 1 -31.97 19.27 -7.95
C MET A 1 -33.27 19.30 -7.14
N VAL A 2 -34.23 18.42 -7.42
CA VAL A 2 -35.55 18.45 -6.76
C VAL A 2 -35.55 17.42 -5.64
N VAL A 3 -35.75 17.89 -4.41
CA VAL A 3 -35.84 17.02 -3.23
C VAL A 3 -37.25 16.43 -3.17
N SER A 4 -37.37 15.12 -2.92
CA SER A 4 -38.67 14.43 -2.80
C SER A 4 -39.55 15.04 -1.70
N LYS A 5 -40.86 15.07 -1.93
CA LYS A 5 -41.87 15.51 -0.94
C LYS A 5 -41.75 14.74 0.38
N ASP A 6 -41.43 13.46 0.31
CA ASP A 6 -41.25 12.61 1.49
C ASP A 6 -40.07 13.02 2.35
N SER A 7 -38.95 13.42 1.73
CA SER A 7 -37.79 13.93 2.47
C SER A 7 -38.13 15.21 3.21
N ILE A 8 -38.90 16.11 2.59
CA ILE A 8 -39.36 17.37 3.20
C ILE A 8 -40.29 17.09 4.39
N LEU A 9 -41.23 16.15 4.26
CA LEU A 9 -42.11 15.72 5.34
C LEU A 9 -41.32 15.13 6.51
N ARG A 10 -40.31 14.30 6.22
CA ARG A 10 -39.46 13.68 7.24
C ARG A 10 -38.63 14.72 7.99
N TRP A 11 -38.10 15.73 7.29
CA TRP A 11 -37.36 16.83 7.91
C TRP A 11 -38.26 17.73 8.77
N LYS A 12 -39.47 18.05 8.30
CA LYS A 12 -40.45 18.81 9.10
C LYS A 12 -40.82 18.08 10.40
N LYS A 13 -41.08 16.77 10.31
CA LYS A 13 -41.41 15.95 11.49
C LYS A 13 -40.24 15.88 12.49
N SER A 14 -39.01 15.75 11.98
CA SER A 14 -37.81 15.80 12.84
C SER A 14 -37.68 17.17 13.50
N TYR A 15 -37.78 18.25 12.74
CA TYR A 15 -37.63 19.62 13.24
C TYR A 15 -38.70 19.99 14.30
N GLN A 16 -39.94 19.55 14.12
CA GLN A 16 -41.00 19.77 15.11
C GLN A 16 -40.68 19.12 16.47
N HIS A 17 -39.95 18.01 16.46
CA HIS A 17 -39.64 17.24 17.67
C HIS A 17 -38.34 17.69 18.33
N THR A 18 -37.28 17.95 17.56
CA THR A 18 -35.95 18.28 18.09
C THR A 18 -35.59 19.76 18.00
N ARG A 19 -36.38 20.58 17.29
CA ARG A 19 -36.06 21.97 16.88
C ARG A 19 -34.67 22.13 16.26
N ASN A 20 -34.11 21.05 15.72
CA ASN A 20 -32.79 21.02 15.14
C ASN A 20 -32.83 20.22 13.84
N PHE A 21 -32.26 20.78 12.77
CA PHE A 21 -32.12 20.12 11.48
C PHE A 21 -30.99 19.10 11.47
N VAL A 22 -29.98 19.32 12.32
CA VAL A 22 -28.82 18.45 12.48
C VAL A 22 -29.07 17.58 13.71
N ARG A 23 -29.22 16.27 13.51
CA ARG A 23 -29.29 15.32 14.63
C ARG A 23 -27.92 15.34 15.32
N ASP A 24 -27.90 15.23 16.65
CA ASP A 24 -26.65 15.16 17.40
C ASP A 24 -25.78 14.01 16.84
N PRO A 25 -24.55 14.30 16.35
CA PRO A 25 -23.60 13.31 15.90
C PRO A 25 -23.41 12.15 16.89
N ALA A 26 -23.51 12.41 18.20
CA ALA A 26 -23.37 11.40 19.25
C ALA A 26 -24.56 10.41 19.32
N LEU A 27 -25.73 10.78 18.80
CA LEU A 27 -26.93 9.93 18.76
C LEU A 27 -27.04 9.08 17.50
N TYR A 28 -26.11 9.23 16.55
CA TYR A 28 -26.02 8.28 15.45
C TYR A 28 -25.41 6.99 15.99
N THR A 29 -26.11 5.87 15.83
CA THR A 29 -25.47 4.55 15.89
C THR A 29 -24.26 4.59 14.96
N LYS A 30 -23.08 4.14 15.42
CA LYS A 30 -21.87 4.06 14.60
C LYS A 30 -22.15 3.16 13.39
N GLN A 31 -22.62 3.75 12.30
CA GLN A 31 -22.81 3.08 11.02
C GLN A 31 -21.46 3.03 10.31
N GLY A 32 -20.60 2.16 10.82
CA GLY A 32 -19.36 1.77 10.14
C GLY A 32 -19.56 0.41 9.49
N ARG A 33 -18.89 0.18 8.36
CA ARG A 33 -18.76 -1.17 7.80
C ARG A 33 -18.17 -2.08 8.90
N PRO A 34 -18.77 -3.24 9.19
CA PRO A 34 -18.20 -4.22 10.12
C PRO A 34 -16.74 -4.50 9.78
N LEU A 35 -15.92 -4.71 10.81
CA LEU A 35 -14.52 -5.02 10.61
C LEU A 35 -14.46 -6.38 9.89
N ALA A 36 -14.17 -6.36 8.59
CA ALA A 36 -14.05 -7.59 7.82
C ALA A 36 -12.95 -8.48 8.38
N PHE A 37 -11.92 -7.87 8.96
CA PHE A 37 -10.70 -8.51 9.41
C PHE A 37 -10.60 -8.43 10.93
N SER A 38 -10.67 -9.56 11.62
CA SER A 38 -10.68 -9.63 13.09
C SER A 38 -9.37 -9.13 13.71
N ARG A 39 -9.32 -9.06 15.03
CA ARG A 39 -8.08 -8.69 15.73
C ARG A 39 -7.10 -9.87 15.72
N GLU A 40 -7.62 -11.06 15.96
CA GLU A 40 -6.86 -12.31 15.99
C GLU A 40 -6.21 -12.60 14.63
N GLU A 41 -6.94 -12.36 13.53
CA GLU A 41 -6.41 -12.43 12.17
C GLU A 41 -5.29 -11.37 11.95
N ALA A 42 -5.38 -10.21 12.58
CA ALA A 42 -4.37 -9.15 12.44
C ALA A 42 -3.09 -9.46 13.20
N GLU A 43 -3.21 -10.03 14.39
CA GLU A 43 -2.08 -10.51 15.17
C GLU A 43 -1.37 -11.66 14.45
N PHE A 44 -2.14 -12.59 13.87
CA PHE A 44 -1.59 -13.67 13.06
C PHE A 44 -0.81 -13.17 11.84
N VAL A 45 -1.39 -12.26 11.05
CA VAL A 45 -0.70 -11.69 9.87
C VAL A 45 0.54 -10.90 10.26
N LEU A 46 0.52 -10.18 11.39
CA LEU A 46 1.71 -9.49 11.88
C LEU A 46 2.83 -10.47 12.25
N ALA A 47 2.51 -11.55 12.98
CA ALA A 47 3.48 -12.57 13.34
C ALA A 47 4.08 -13.26 12.10
N ALA A 48 3.25 -13.55 11.09
CA ALA A 48 3.71 -14.11 9.82
C ALA A 48 4.65 -13.15 9.08
N LEU A 49 4.31 -11.85 9.01
CA LEU A 49 5.15 -10.84 8.36
C LEU A 49 6.43 -10.50 9.13
N GLU A 50 6.45 -10.70 10.45
CA GLU A 50 7.65 -10.56 11.26
C GLU A 50 8.63 -11.71 11.00
N ALA A 51 8.12 -12.94 10.83
CA ALA A 51 8.91 -14.10 10.44
C ALA A 51 9.39 -14.03 8.97
N GLU A 52 8.50 -13.64 8.06
CA GLU A 52 8.78 -13.57 6.62
C GLU A 52 8.21 -12.27 6.00
N PRO A 53 9.00 -11.18 5.95
CA PRO A 53 8.52 -9.88 5.45
C PRO A 53 8.31 -9.83 3.93
N THR A 54 8.69 -10.89 3.21
CA THR A 54 8.58 -11.03 1.75
C THR A 54 7.29 -11.69 1.29
N LEU A 55 6.44 -12.13 2.22
CA LEU A 55 5.16 -12.78 1.92
C LEU A 55 4.29 -11.98 0.95
N TYR A 56 3.75 -12.67 -0.04
CA TYR A 56 2.81 -12.13 -1.00
C TYR A 56 1.40 -12.04 -0.38
N LEU A 57 0.54 -11.19 -0.95
CA LEU A 57 -0.79 -10.92 -0.40
C LEU A 57 -1.74 -12.12 -0.52
N ASP A 58 -1.58 -12.93 -1.56
CA ASP A 58 -2.31 -14.18 -1.79
C ASP A 58 -1.86 -15.29 -0.84
N GLU A 59 -0.58 -15.34 -0.47
CA GLU A 59 -0.09 -16.24 0.58
C GLU A 59 -0.70 -15.87 1.94
N ILE A 60 -0.70 -14.58 2.28
CA ILE A 60 -1.36 -14.08 3.50
C ILE A 60 -2.86 -14.42 3.49
N GLN A 61 -3.51 -14.31 2.33
CA GLN A 61 -4.90 -14.70 2.16
C GLN A 61 -5.12 -16.19 2.41
N ALA A 62 -4.25 -17.05 1.89
CA ALA A 62 -4.34 -18.50 2.06
C ALA A 62 -4.13 -18.92 3.52
N MET A 63 -3.23 -18.26 4.24
CA MET A 63 -2.92 -18.60 5.64
C MET A 63 -4.01 -18.19 6.63
N ASN A 64 -4.77 -17.12 6.34
CA ASN A 64 -5.80 -16.62 7.26
C ASN A 64 -7.04 -17.51 7.40
N GLY A 65 -7.23 -18.51 6.53
CA GLY A 65 -8.38 -19.44 6.55
C GLY A 65 -9.72 -18.80 6.14
N THR A 66 -9.89 -17.51 6.37
CA THR A 66 -10.99 -16.67 5.85
C THR A 66 -10.58 -16.05 4.52
N GLN A 67 -11.37 -16.29 3.47
CA GLN A 67 -11.13 -15.74 2.14
C GLN A 67 -11.52 -14.24 2.07
N HIS A 68 -10.78 -13.40 2.78
CA HIS A 68 -10.86 -11.95 2.60
C HIS A 68 -10.35 -11.61 1.19
N PRO A 69 -11.03 -10.73 0.44
CA PRO A 69 -10.49 -10.27 -0.83
C PRO A 69 -9.09 -9.65 -0.64
N ILE A 70 -8.17 -9.87 -1.58
CA ILE A 70 -6.80 -9.31 -1.56
C ILE A 70 -6.81 -7.80 -1.29
N SER A 71 -7.77 -7.07 -1.87
CA SER A 71 -7.95 -5.63 -1.65
C SER A 71 -8.26 -5.27 -0.19
N THR A 72 -8.98 -6.14 0.52
CA THR A 72 -9.31 -5.96 1.95
C THR A 72 -8.07 -6.19 2.82
N ILE A 73 -7.28 -7.22 2.52
CA ILE A 73 -6.01 -7.51 3.19
C ILE A 73 -5.04 -6.34 2.98
N GLN A 74 -4.88 -5.90 1.73
CA GLN A 74 -4.02 -4.77 1.39
C GLN A 74 -4.45 -3.48 2.11
N ALA A 75 -5.76 -3.17 2.14
CA ALA A 75 -6.28 -2.02 2.85
C ALA A 75 -6.04 -2.12 4.37
N LYS A 76 -6.17 -3.32 4.95
CA LYS A 76 -5.89 -3.58 6.36
C LYS A 76 -4.41 -3.33 6.68
N LEU A 77 -3.50 -3.94 5.93
CA LEU A 77 -2.05 -3.76 6.09
C LEU A 77 -1.68 -2.28 6.05
N LYS A 78 -2.18 -1.55 5.05
CA LYS A 78 -1.86 -0.12 4.85
C LYS A 78 -2.47 0.80 5.91
N PHE A 79 -3.78 0.71 6.13
CA PHE A 79 -4.52 1.73 6.89
C PHE A 79 -4.71 1.38 8.37
N ARG A 80 -4.69 0.09 8.73
CA ARG A 80 -4.94 -0.35 10.11
C ARG A 80 -3.69 -0.83 10.80
N LEU A 81 -2.81 -1.52 10.07
CA LEU A 81 -1.51 -1.97 10.58
C LEU A 81 -0.38 -0.99 10.26
N LEU A 82 -0.70 0.12 9.56
CA LEU A 82 0.23 1.21 9.24
C LEU A 82 1.50 0.76 8.51
N MET A 83 1.42 -0.36 7.79
CA MET A 83 2.55 -0.93 7.07
C MET A 83 2.80 -0.18 5.76
N LYS A 84 4.07 -0.04 5.41
CA LYS A 84 4.51 0.52 4.13
C LYS A 84 5.17 -0.57 3.32
N LYS A 85 4.75 -0.73 2.06
CA LYS A 85 5.45 -1.59 1.12
C LYS A 85 6.80 -0.96 0.79
N LYS A 86 7.88 -1.65 1.10
CA LYS A 86 9.22 -1.29 0.64
C LYS A 86 9.54 -2.12 -0.59
N THR A 87 9.82 -1.46 -1.71
CA THR A 87 10.30 -2.15 -2.91
C THR A 87 11.80 -2.32 -2.79
N ALA A 88 12.30 -3.54 -2.99
CA ALA A 88 13.72 -3.80 -3.06
C ALA A 88 14.35 -2.99 -4.20
N ARG A 89 15.46 -2.30 -3.92
CA ARG A 89 16.21 -1.59 -4.96
C ARG A 89 17.03 -2.60 -5.75
N THR A 90 16.99 -2.52 -7.07
CA THR A 90 17.92 -3.27 -7.93
C THR A 90 19.33 -2.78 -7.64
N VAL A 91 20.17 -3.66 -7.12
CA VAL A 91 21.61 -3.43 -6.93
C VAL A 91 22.35 -4.03 -8.11
N ASN A 92 23.48 -3.44 -8.50
CA ASN A 92 24.34 -4.04 -9.51
C ASN A 92 24.88 -5.37 -8.94
N PRO A 93 24.67 -6.52 -9.61
CA PRO A 93 25.09 -7.83 -9.09
C PRO A 93 26.60 -7.91 -8.87
N ASN A 94 27.39 -7.07 -9.55
CA ASN A 94 28.85 -7.01 -9.38
C ASN A 94 29.27 -6.22 -8.12
N GLN A 95 28.34 -5.65 -7.35
CA GLN A 95 28.66 -5.02 -6.07
C GLN A 95 28.91 -6.09 -5.00
N CYS A 96 30.18 -6.25 -4.63
CA CYS A 96 30.58 -7.09 -3.50
C CYS A 96 30.57 -6.25 -2.21
N PRO A 97 29.73 -6.56 -1.20
CA PRO A 97 29.65 -5.80 0.04
C PRO A 97 30.98 -5.76 0.81
N LYS A 98 31.75 -6.85 0.77
CA LYS A 98 33.06 -6.94 1.41
C LYS A 98 34.09 -6.03 0.74
N ALA A 99 34.12 -6.02 -0.59
CA ALA A 99 35.00 -5.13 -1.35
C ALA A 99 34.62 -3.66 -1.11
N TRP A 100 33.32 -3.36 -1.08
CA TRP A 100 32.82 -2.03 -0.76
C TRP A 100 33.22 -1.58 0.65
N ALA A 101 33.01 -2.44 1.67
CA ALA A 101 33.38 -2.14 3.04
C ALA A 101 34.89 -1.88 3.20
N ASN A 102 35.72 -2.70 2.56
CA ASN A 102 37.17 -2.51 2.54
C ASN A 102 37.56 -1.19 1.86
N TYR A 103 36.94 -0.87 0.72
CA TYR A 103 37.18 0.39 0.04
C TYR A 103 36.79 1.59 0.90
N VAL A 104 35.60 1.57 1.53
CA VAL A 104 35.15 2.66 2.43
C VAL A 104 36.07 2.80 3.64
N ALA A 105 36.49 1.70 4.26
CA ALA A 105 37.41 1.74 5.40
C ALA A 105 38.80 2.27 5.01
N HIS A 106 39.28 1.92 3.81
CA HIS A 106 40.55 2.41 3.30
C HIS A 106 40.48 3.91 2.92
N MET A 107 39.44 4.30 2.20
CA MET A 107 39.27 5.67 1.70
C MET A 107 38.80 6.65 2.78
N GLY A 108 38.11 6.17 3.82
CA GLY A 108 37.60 7.01 4.91
C GLY A 108 38.67 7.72 5.73
N ASN A 109 39.92 7.27 5.64
CA ASN A 109 41.07 7.90 6.30
C ASN A 109 41.66 9.08 5.51
N TYR A 110 41.21 9.31 4.27
CA TYR A 110 41.68 10.41 3.44
C TYR A 110 40.71 11.61 3.55
N PRO A 111 41.21 12.83 3.83
CA PRO A 111 40.37 14.02 3.79
C PRO A 111 39.80 14.26 2.39
N ALA A 112 38.55 14.74 2.33
CA ALA A 112 37.83 14.91 1.06
C ALA A 112 38.50 15.89 0.09
N GLU A 113 39.29 16.83 0.59
CA GLU A 113 40.07 17.80 -0.21
C GLU A 113 41.12 17.14 -1.13
N PHE A 114 41.54 15.91 -0.82
CA PHE A 114 42.47 15.14 -1.66
C PHE A 114 41.77 14.25 -2.70
N LEU A 115 40.44 14.21 -2.72
CA LEU A 115 39.67 13.35 -3.65
C LEU A 115 39.29 14.12 -4.92
N VAL A 116 39.91 13.76 -6.03
CA VAL A 116 39.55 14.28 -7.37
C VAL A 116 38.74 13.23 -8.12
N PHE A 117 37.46 13.52 -8.39
CA PHE A 117 36.59 12.62 -9.14
C PHE A 117 36.74 12.85 -10.64
N VAL A 118 37.40 11.92 -11.32
CA VAL A 118 37.54 11.93 -12.79
C VAL A 118 36.49 11.00 -13.38
N GLY A 119 35.27 11.49 -13.53
CA GLY A 119 34.14 10.76 -14.11
C GLY A 119 33.55 11.49 -15.31
N GLY A 120 33.28 10.78 -16.40
CA GLY A 120 32.52 11.30 -17.53
C GLY A 120 31.02 11.36 -17.19
N TYR A 121 30.36 12.46 -17.54
CA TYR A 121 28.91 12.56 -17.47
C TYR A 121 28.29 11.56 -18.44
N ILE A 122 27.72 10.47 -17.92
CA ILE A 122 26.70 9.73 -18.69
C ILE A 122 25.42 10.53 -18.47
N ALA A 123 24.97 11.23 -19.51
CA ALA A 123 23.63 11.82 -19.51
C ALA A 123 22.66 10.71 -19.06
N GLN A 124 21.99 10.92 -17.92
CA GLN A 124 20.91 10.01 -17.56
C GLN A 124 19.83 10.22 -18.60
N ASP A 125 19.74 9.29 -19.55
CA ASP A 125 18.53 9.12 -20.33
C ASP A 125 17.40 9.04 -19.31
N THR A 126 16.61 10.10 -19.29
CA THR A 126 15.36 10.13 -18.57
C THR A 126 14.55 9.00 -19.17
N LEU A 127 14.40 7.90 -18.43
CA LEU A 127 13.44 6.84 -18.70
C LEU A 127 12.04 7.47 -18.61
N THR A 128 11.69 8.15 -19.69
CA THR A 128 10.37 8.66 -19.99
C THR A 128 9.87 7.81 -21.14
N ARG A 129 8.69 7.20 -20.91
CA ARG A 129 7.86 6.42 -21.85
C ARG A 129 8.29 4.97 -22.07
N LYS A 130 7.38 3.99 -22.07
CA LYS A 130 5.92 4.03 -22.28
C LYS A 130 5.33 2.75 -21.67
N SER A 131 4.18 2.88 -21.03
CA SER A 131 3.18 1.82 -21.00
C SER A 131 2.99 1.28 -22.42
N LEU A 132 3.48 0.08 -22.71
CA LEU A 132 3.04 -0.67 -23.88
C LEU A 132 1.92 -1.59 -23.40
N GLY A 133 0.76 -1.37 -24.00
CA GLY A 133 -0.47 -2.07 -23.68
C GLY A 133 -0.35 -3.58 -23.87
N THR A 134 -1.20 -4.25 -23.11
CA THR A 134 -1.70 -5.60 -23.32
C THR A 134 -1.87 -5.94 -24.80
N THR A 135 -1.12 -6.92 -25.29
CA THR A 135 -1.53 -7.72 -26.44
C THR A 135 -1.66 -9.17 -25.98
N ARG A 136 -2.91 -9.61 -25.89
CA ARG A 136 -3.33 -11.00 -25.61
C ARG A 136 -2.92 -11.87 -26.81
N PRO A 137 -2.32 -13.06 -26.62
CA PRO A 137 -2.08 -13.96 -27.75
C PRO A 137 -3.41 -14.59 -28.25
N PRO A 138 -3.58 -14.81 -29.56
CA PRO A 138 -4.79 -15.39 -30.12
C PRO A 138 -4.89 -16.90 -29.82
N HIS A 139 -6.12 -17.33 -29.55
CA HIS A 139 -6.51 -18.73 -29.45
C HIS A 139 -6.18 -19.48 -30.76
N SER A 140 -5.37 -20.53 -30.65
CA SER A 140 -5.24 -21.56 -31.68
C SER A 140 -6.44 -22.50 -31.59
N THR A 141 -7.35 -22.37 -32.55
CA THR A 141 -8.33 -23.42 -32.88
C THR A 141 -7.66 -24.34 -33.88
N HIS A 142 -7.40 -25.59 -33.50
CA HIS A 142 -7.06 -26.64 -34.46
C HIS A 142 -8.32 -27.44 -34.83
N PRO A 143 -8.46 -27.85 -36.10
CA PRO A 143 -9.50 -28.77 -36.56
C PRO A 143 -9.27 -30.20 -36.08
#